data_AF-A0A5N1L4E7-F1
#
_entry.id   AF-A0A5N1L4E7-F1
#
_cell.length_a   1.000
_cell.length_b   1.000
_cell.length_c   1.000
_cell.angle_alpha   90.00
_cell.angle_beta   90.00
_cell.angle_gamma   90.00
#
_symmetry.space_group_name_H-M   'P 1'
#
loop_
_entity.id
_entity.type
_entity.pdbx_description
1 polymer ?
#
loop_
_entity_poly.entity_id
_entity_poly.type
_entity_poly.pdbx_seq_one_letter_code
_entity_poly.pdbx_strand_id
1 'polypeptide(L)'
;MKELTTDDAPDSIGPYSQGIASGDRIYVSGQGPVDPDSGEVIQGTPAEQTRRTLRNVAAVLEAGGASLDDVVKATVFVKDMRYYDEVNEVYGELMSPPYPARSAVEVVKLPVDIDVEIEVIAER
;
A
#
# COMPACT_ATOMS: atom_id res chain seq x y z
N MET A 1 13.24 15.72 6.97
CA MET A 1 12.25 14.64 7.17
C MET A 1 10.92 15.29 7.49
N LYS A 2 9.85 14.91 6.80
CA LYS A 2 8.50 15.45 6.96
C LYS A 2 7.51 14.28 7.01
N GLU A 3 6.62 14.32 7.99
CA GLU A 3 5.49 13.39 8.08
C GLU A 3 4.46 13.66 6.98
N LEU A 4 3.94 12.59 6.38
CA LEU A 4 2.88 12.63 5.39
C LEU A 4 1.59 12.13 6.05
N THR A 5 0.54 12.93 5.93
CA THR A 5 -0.79 12.67 6.48
C THR A 5 -1.84 13.04 5.45
N THR A 6 -2.87 12.21 5.29
CA THR A 6 -4.05 12.46 4.48
C THR A 6 -5.26 11.78 5.10
N ASP A 7 -6.44 12.37 4.91
CA ASP A 7 -7.73 11.80 5.29
C ASP A 7 -8.21 10.75 4.26
N ASP A 8 -7.57 10.67 3.08
CA ASP A 8 -7.90 9.71 2.01
C ASP A 8 -7.24 8.33 2.19
N ALA A 9 -6.48 8.14 3.28
CA ALA A 9 -5.86 6.88 3.68
C ALA A 9 -6.13 6.60 5.17
N PRO A 10 -6.09 5.33 5.59
CA PRO A 10 -6.37 4.97 6.99
C PRO A 10 -5.47 5.70 7.97
N ASP A 11 -6.06 6.18 9.06
CA ASP A 11 -5.32 6.81 10.14
C ASP A 11 -4.29 5.86 10.76
N SER A 12 -3.17 6.44 11.21
CA SER A 12 -2.16 5.69 11.97
C SER A 12 -2.65 5.46 13.40
N ILE A 13 -3.04 4.22 13.70
CA ILE A 13 -3.57 3.83 15.03
C ILE A 13 -2.46 3.48 16.05
N GLY A 14 -1.20 3.63 15.70
CA GLY A 14 -0.03 3.29 16.52
C GLY A 14 1.10 4.31 16.41
N PRO A 15 2.28 4.03 16.97
CA PRO A 15 3.42 4.95 16.97
C PRO A 15 4.19 4.93 15.64
N TYR A 16 3.49 5.17 14.53
CA TYR A 16 4.04 5.24 13.18
C TYR A 16 3.26 6.28 12.36
N SER A 17 3.85 6.73 11.25
CA SER A 17 3.21 7.66 10.30
C SER A 17 2.67 6.89 9.10
N GLN A 18 1.65 7.42 8.40
CA GLN A 18 1.20 6.87 7.11
C GLN A 18 2.36 6.81 6.11
N GLY A 19 3.17 7.89 6.08
CA GLY A 19 4.44 7.91 5.35
C GLY A 19 5.37 9.02 5.83
N ILE A 20 6.62 8.95 5.36
CA ILE A 20 7.67 9.93 5.64
C ILE A 20 8.33 10.34 4.33
N ALA A 21 8.44 11.65 4.10
CA ALA A 21 9.34 12.23 3.11
C ALA A 21 10.72 12.54 3.73
N SER A 22 11.79 12.04 3.11
CA SER A 22 13.18 12.28 3.53
C SER A 22 14.06 12.57 2.33
N GLY A 23 14.38 13.86 2.12
CA GLY A 23 14.96 14.30 0.85
C GLY A 23 13.95 14.04 -0.28
N ASP A 24 14.41 13.51 -1.40
CA ASP A 24 13.56 13.21 -2.57
C ASP A 24 12.85 11.84 -2.45
N ARG A 25 13.12 11.09 -1.39
CA ARG A 25 12.47 9.79 -1.15
C ARG A 25 11.23 9.90 -0.30
N ILE A 26 10.23 9.10 -0.63
CA ILE A 26 9.03 8.88 0.17
C ILE A 26 9.00 7.40 0.60
N TYR A 27 8.74 7.18 1.88
CA TYR A 27 8.56 5.88 2.49
C TYR A 27 7.11 5.79 2.96
N VAL A 28 6.33 4.90 2.36
CA VAL A 28 4.93 4.65 2.74
C VAL A 28 4.91 3.41 3.63
N SER A 29 4.31 3.53 4.82
CA SER A 29 4.09 2.40 5.72
C SER A 29 3.22 1.34 5.07
N GLY A 30 3.30 0.09 5.55
CA GLY A 30 2.44 -0.99 5.10
C GLY A 30 0.97 -0.59 5.12
N GLN A 31 0.36 -0.51 3.94
CA GLN A 31 -1.07 -0.22 3.78
C GLN A 31 -1.84 -1.51 3.64
N GLY A 32 -3.03 -1.54 4.26
CA GLY A 32 -4.01 -2.60 4.08
C GLY A 32 -5.30 -2.11 3.42
N PRO A 33 -6.28 -2.99 3.24
CA PRO A 33 -7.56 -2.72 2.60
C PRO A 33 -8.57 -2.09 3.58
N VAL A 34 -8.14 -1.06 4.30
CA VAL A 34 -9.01 -0.31 5.22
C VAL A 34 -9.65 0.85 4.48
N ASP A 35 -10.94 1.06 4.70
CA ASP A 35 -11.64 2.24 4.23
C ASP A 35 -11.38 3.42 5.19
N PRO A 36 -10.87 4.56 4.71
CA PRO A 36 -10.51 5.70 5.54
C PRO A 36 -11.74 6.42 6.11
N ASP A 37 -12.90 6.32 5.47
CA ASP A 37 -14.12 6.97 5.96
C ASP A 37 -14.68 6.23 7.18
N SER A 38 -14.65 4.89 7.15
CA SER A 38 -15.16 4.07 8.24
C SER A 38 -14.10 3.61 9.25
N GLY A 39 -12.83 3.57 8.84
CA GLY A 39 -11.74 2.95 9.58
C GLY A 39 -11.80 1.41 9.62
N GLU A 40 -12.69 0.78 8.84
CA GLU A 40 -12.90 -0.67 8.84
C GLU A 40 -12.24 -1.34 7.64
N VAL A 41 -11.86 -2.62 7.81
CA VAL A 41 -11.41 -3.46 6.70
C VAL A 41 -12.56 -3.70 5.74
N ILE A 42 -12.37 -3.41 4.45
CA ILE A 42 -13.38 -3.69 3.45
C ILE A 42 -13.62 -5.19 3.33
N GLN A 43 -14.89 -5.57 3.17
CA GLN A 43 -15.24 -6.95 2.85
C GLN A 43 -15.02 -7.20 1.36
N GLY A 44 -14.61 -8.41 0.99
CA GLY A 44 -14.48 -8.79 -0.42
C GLY A 44 -13.34 -9.77 -0.69
N THR A 45 -13.13 -9.98 -1.98
CA THR A 45 -12.06 -10.80 -2.56
C THR A 45 -10.67 -10.20 -2.33
N PRO A 46 -9.60 -11.01 -2.42
CA PRO A 46 -8.23 -10.51 -2.44
C PRO A 46 -7.98 -9.43 -3.51
N ALA A 47 -8.65 -9.53 -4.66
CA ALA A 47 -8.62 -8.52 -5.71
C ALA A 47 -9.18 -7.16 -5.24
N GLU A 48 -10.35 -7.15 -4.62
CA GLU A 48 -10.99 -5.93 -4.09
C GLU A 48 -10.13 -5.31 -2.97
N GLN A 49 -9.61 -6.15 -2.07
CA GLN A 49 -8.67 -5.72 -1.03
C GLN A 49 -7.40 -5.11 -1.63
N THR A 50 -6.80 -5.75 -2.64
CA THR A 50 -5.61 -5.21 -3.33
C THR A 50 -5.88 -3.83 -3.92
N ARG A 51 -7.05 -3.63 -4.54
CA ARG A 51 -7.43 -2.34 -5.11
C ARG A 51 -7.55 -1.25 -4.05
N ARG A 52 -8.17 -1.55 -2.90
CA ARG A 52 -8.26 -0.61 -1.77
C ARG A 52 -6.89 -0.31 -1.19
N THR A 53 -6.06 -1.33 -0.97
CA THR A 53 -4.69 -1.19 -0.47
C THR A 53 -3.86 -0.26 -1.37
N LEU A 54 -3.89 -0.45 -2.68
CA LEU A 54 -3.14 0.40 -3.61
C LEU A 54 -3.68 1.83 -3.70
N ARG A 55 -4.99 2.04 -3.52
CA ARG A 55 -5.57 3.40 -3.38
C ARG A 55 -5.09 4.10 -2.11
N ASN A 56 -4.99 3.38 -1.00
CA ASN A 56 -4.45 3.92 0.24
C ASN A 56 -2.97 4.30 0.07
N VAL A 57 -2.18 3.46 -0.61
CA VAL A 57 -0.79 3.79 -0.98
C VAL A 57 -0.74 5.07 -1.82
N ALA A 58 -1.57 5.17 -2.87
CA ALA A 58 -1.61 6.33 -3.75
C ALA A 58 -1.93 7.62 -2.97
N ALA A 59 -2.93 7.60 -2.10
CA ALA A 59 -3.31 8.74 -1.28
C ALA A 59 -2.14 9.24 -0.40
N VAL A 60 -1.36 8.34 0.21
CA VAL A 60 -0.19 8.73 1.01
C VAL A 60 0.92 9.32 0.13
N LEU A 61 1.16 8.76 -1.07
CA LEU A 61 2.12 9.31 -2.03
C LEU A 61 1.71 10.72 -2.49
N GLU A 62 0.42 10.92 -2.77
CA GLU A 62 -0.14 12.20 -3.20
C GLU A 62 0.02 13.28 -2.12
N ALA A 63 -0.14 12.93 -0.84
CA ALA A 63 0.17 13.83 0.28
C ALA A 63 1.65 14.26 0.33
N GLY A 64 2.54 13.44 -0.23
CA GLY A 64 3.95 13.72 -0.45
C GLY A 64 4.28 14.44 -1.76
N GLY A 65 3.30 14.65 -2.65
CA GLY A 65 3.49 15.20 -3.98
C GLY A 65 4.08 14.20 -4.99
N ALA A 66 3.81 12.90 -4.80
CA ALA A 66 4.18 11.82 -5.70
C ALA A 66 2.95 10.98 -6.08
N SER A 67 3.15 9.97 -6.91
CA SER A 67 2.13 9.08 -7.45
C SER A 67 2.64 7.64 -7.51
N LEU A 68 1.78 6.69 -7.93
CA LEU A 68 2.20 5.31 -8.13
C LEU A 68 3.29 5.15 -9.21
N ASP A 69 3.37 6.07 -10.18
CA ASP A 69 4.40 6.06 -11.23
C ASP A 69 5.80 6.42 -10.69
N ASP A 70 5.86 7.03 -9.50
CA ASP A 70 7.10 7.42 -8.82
C ASP A 70 7.65 6.30 -7.90
N VAL A 71 6.93 5.18 -7.81
CA VAL A 71 7.32 4.04 -6.96
C VAL A 71 8.51 3.31 -7.58
N VAL A 72 9.59 3.17 -6.80
CA VAL A 72 10.81 2.48 -7.21
C VAL A 72 10.92 1.07 -6.62
N LYS A 73 10.26 0.82 -5.48
CA LYS A 73 10.22 -0.49 -4.80
C LYS A 73 8.86 -0.70 -4.13
N ALA A 74 8.29 -1.88 -4.32
CA ALA A 74 7.14 -2.38 -3.56
C ALA A 74 7.48 -3.68 -2.83
N THR A 75 7.02 -3.84 -1.60
CA THR A 75 7.00 -5.12 -0.88
C THR A 75 5.55 -5.52 -0.68
N VAL A 76 5.17 -6.68 -1.20
CA VAL A 76 3.80 -7.22 -1.12
C VAL A 76 3.80 -8.40 -0.15
N PHE A 77 3.05 -8.28 0.92
CA PHE A 77 2.79 -9.36 1.86
C PHE A 77 1.40 -9.91 1.58
N VAL A 78 1.30 -11.20 1.27
CA VAL A 78 0.00 -11.87 1.11
C VAL A 78 -0.18 -12.88 2.24
N LYS A 79 -1.42 -13.03 2.70
CA LYS A 79 -1.78 -13.98 3.76
C LYS A 79 -1.73 -15.44 3.29
N ASP A 80 -1.97 -15.66 2.00
CA ASP A 80 -2.00 -16.99 1.38
C ASP A 80 -1.60 -16.90 -0.10
N MET A 81 -0.65 -17.72 -0.56
CA MET A 81 -0.20 -17.71 -1.96
C MET A 81 -1.27 -18.12 -2.97
N ARG A 82 -2.36 -18.75 -2.53
CA ARG A 82 -3.51 -19.03 -3.40
C ARG A 82 -4.15 -17.74 -3.94
N TYR A 83 -3.95 -16.60 -3.27
CA TYR A 83 -4.45 -15.29 -3.69
C TYR A 83 -3.51 -14.53 -4.63
N TYR A 84 -2.31 -15.06 -4.88
CA TYR A 84 -1.25 -14.33 -5.58
C TYR A 84 -1.68 -13.86 -6.98
N ASP A 85 -2.37 -14.71 -7.75
CA ASP A 85 -2.76 -14.37 -9.11
C ASP A 85 -3.78 -13.21 -9.14
N GLU A 86 -4.77 -13.22 -8.25
CA GLU A 86 -5.76 -12.14 -8.09
C GLU A 86 -5.11 -10.83 -7.65
N VAL A 87 -4.18 -10.89 -6.69
CA VAL A 87 -3.40 -9.74 -6.23
C VAL A 87 -2.55 -9.18 -7.38
N ASN A 88 -1.91 -10.06 -8.15
CA ASN A 88 -1.00 -9.66 -9.23
C ASN A 88 -1.73 -9.04 -10.42
N GLU A 89 -2.93 -9.52 -10.76
CA GLU A 89 -3.78 -8.93 -11.80
C GLU A 89 -4.12 -7.48 -11.46
N VAL A 90 -4.70 -7.22 -10.28
CA VAL A 90 -5.07 -5.86 -9.86
C VAL A 90 -3.85 -4.96 -9.68
N TYR A 91 -2.74 -5.50 -9.17
CA TYR A 91 -1.48 -4.75 -9.09
C TYR A 91 -1.02 -4.28 -10.47
N GLY A 92 -1.10 -5.15 -11.48
CA GLY A 92 -0.72 -4.84 -12.86
C GLY A 92 -1.65 -3.85 -13.57
N GLU A 93 -2.90 -3.69 -13.12
CA GLU A 93 -3.82 -2.67 -13.61
C GLU A 93 -3.47 -1.25 -13.11
N LEU A 94 -2.92 -1.15 -11.91
CA LEU A 94 -2.70 0.14 -11.22
C LEU A 94 -1.25 0.63 -11.31
N MET A 95 -0.29 -0.27 -11.48
CA MET A 95 1.13 0.08 -11.68
C MET A 95 1.47 0.11 -13.17
N SER A 96 2.43 0.95 -13.55
CA SER A 96 2.81 1.15 -14.95
C SER A 96 4.31 0.85 -15.21
N PRO A 97 4.72 0.55 -16.46
CA PRO A 97 6.13 0.48 -16.83
C PRO A 97 6.83 1.85 -16.82
N PRO A 98 8.12 1.95 -16.37
CA PRO A 98 8.92 0.87 -15.82
C PRO A 98 8.40 0.44 -14.44
N TYR A 99 8.07 -0.84 -14.30
CA TYR A 99 7.52 -1.33 -13.04
C TYR A 99 8.54 -1.21 -11.90
N PRO A 100 8.09 -0.95 -10.67
CA PRO A 100 8.98 -0.94 -9.52
C PRO A 100 9.66 -2.29 -9.32
N ALA A 101 10.85 -2.28 -8.71
CA ALA A 101 11.38 -3.49 -8.12
C ALA A 101 10.36 -4.07 -7.14
N ARG A 102 10.17 -5.39 -7.11
CA ARG A 102 9.13 -6.00 -6.29
C ARG A 102 9.59 -7.26 -5.58
N SER A 103 9.19 -7.37 -4.31
CA SER A 103 9.18 -8.62 -3.55
C SER A 103 7.75 -8.98 -3.24
N ALA A 104 7.38 -10.26 -3.34
CA ALA A 104 6.08 -10.76 -2.92
C ALA A 104 6.29 -12.04 -2.11
N VAL A 105 5.76 -12.08 -0.89
CA VAL A 105 5.97 -13.20 0.05
C VAL A 105 4.68 -13.54 0.78
N GLU A 106 4.51 -14.81 1.10
CA GLU A 106 3.48 -15.25 2.04
C GLU A 106 3.96 -14.99 3.47
N VAL A 107 3.07 -14.49 4.31
CA VAL A 107 3.33 -14.31 5.73
C VAL A 107 2.32 -15.09 6.56
N VAL A 108 2.76 -15.65 7.68
CA VAL A 108 1.90 -16.46 8.56
C VAL A 108 0.75 -15.64 9.15
N LYS A 109 0.97 -14.33 9.38
CA LYS A 109 -0.01 -13.43 9.97
C LYS A 109 0.31 -11.96 9.70
N LEU A 110 -0.72 -11.17 9.45
CA LEU A 110 -0.68 -9.70 9.39
C LEU A 110 -1.28 -9.11 10.69
N PRO A 111 -0.96 -7.85 11.04
CA PRO A 111 -1.45 -7.22 12.29
C PRO A 111 -2.98 -7.13 12.37
N VAL A 112 -3.64 -7.01 11.21
CA VAL A 112 -5.09 -7.03 11.03
C VAL A 112 -5.44 -8.21 10.12
N ASP A 113 -6.66 -8.76 10.24
CA ASP A 113 -7.10 -9.90 9.44
C ASP A 113 -7.45 -9.48 8.00
N ILE A 114 -6.42 -9.33 7.17
CA ILE A 114 -6.49 -8.88 5.77
C ILE A 114 -5.72 -9.86 4.87
N ASP A 115 -6.05 -9.90 3.58
CA ASP A 115 -5.43 -10.84 2.63
C ASP A 115 -4.14 -10.30 2.02
N VAL A 116 -3.95 -8.97 2.01
CA VAL A 116 -2.79 -8.29 1.42
C VAL A 116 -2.41 -7.01 2.16
N GLU A 117 -1.11 -6.82 2.36
CA GLU A 117 -0.49 -5.58 2.86
C GLU A 117 0.63 -5.15 1.89
N ILE A 118 0.73 -3.86 1.58
CA ILE A 118 1.74 -3.33 0.64
C ILE A 118 2.42 -2.10 1.23
N GLU A 119 3.74 -2.14 1.29
CA GLU A 119 4.59 -0.96 1.52
C GLU A 119 5.31 -0.56 0.24
N VAL A 120 5.62 0.73 0.10
CA VAL A 120 6.36 1.24 -1.05
C VAL A 120 7.41 2.27 -0.68
N ILE A 121 8.43 2.37 -1.54
CA ILE A 121 9.40 3.46 -1.57
C ILE A 121 9.24 4.14 -2.94
N ALA A 122 9.13 5.46 -2.93
CA ALA A 122 9.04 6.30 -4.13
C ALA A 122 10.12 7.39 -4.14
N GLU A 123 10.36 7.95 -5.32
CA GLU A 123 11.31 9.05 -5.56
C GLU A 123 10.63 10.15 -6.38
N ARG A 124 10.72 11.40 -5.91
CA ARG A 124 10.13 12.59 -6.57
C ARG A 124 11.00 13.16 -7.68
#